data_AF-A0A1H8T4T8-F1
#
_entry.id   AF-A0A1H8T4T8-F1
#
_cell.length_a   1.000
_cell.length_b   1.000
_cell.length_c   1.000
_cell.angle_alpha   90.00
_cell.angle_beta   90.00
_cell.angle_gamma   90.00
#
_symmetry.space_group_name_H-M   'P 1'
#
loop_
_entity.id
_entity.type
_entity.pdbx_description
1 polymer ?
#
loop_
_entity_poly.entity_id
_entity_poly.type
_entity_poly.pdbx_seq_one_letter_code
_entity_poly.pdbx_strand_id
1 'polypeptide(L)'
;MEYKAVEVSKGRGGWGTPLVIKPVPGKDKILSITGGGIDPLAQKIAELTGGIAIDGLKNSVPDKEVACAVIDCGGTCRLGILPMKKILTININGGPPSGPMGQHAKEGIYLSGATVDTVKIVEG
;
A
#
# COMPACT_ATOMS: atom_id res chain seq x y z
N MET A 1 4.95 -3.18 -22.46
CA MET A 1 5.33 -3.04 -21.04
C MET A 1 4.36 -3.91 -20.27
N GLU A 2 4.77 -5.11 -19.89
CA GLU A 2 3.96 -6.01 -19.05
C GLU A 2 4.09 -5.57 -17.60
N TYR A 3 3.05 -4.93 -17.08
CA TYR A 3 2.93 -4.70 -15.65
C TYR A 3 2.60 -6.03 -14.99
N LYS A 4 3.39 -6.43 -13.99
CA LYS A 4 3.16 -7.66 -13.25
C LYS A 4 2.17 -7.40 -12.12
N ALA A 5 1.27 -8.33 -11.89
CA ALA A 5 0.39 -8.28 -10.73
C ALA A 5 1.15 -8.82 -9.52
N VAL A 6 1.19 -8.04 -8.44
CA VAL A 6 1.74 -8.49 -7.16
C VAL A 6 0.64 -8.61 -6.13
N GLU A 7 0.67 -9.68 -5.35
CA GLU A 7 -0.16 -9.85 -4.17
C GLU A 7 0.69 -9.56 -2.93
N VAL A 8 0.17 -8.70 -2.07
CA VAL A 8 0.75 -8.43 -0.76
C VAL A 8 -0.13 -9.08 0.28
N SER A 9 0.43 -10.02 1.02
CA SER A 9 -0.24 -10.70 2.14
C SER A 9 0.05 -10.01 3.46
N LYS A 10 -0.80 -10.24 4.46
CA LYS A 10 -0.57 -9.72 5.81
C LYS A 10 0.58 -10.49 6.46
N GLY A 11 1.46 -9.80 7.18
CA GLY A 11 2.49 -10.45 7.98
C GLY A 11 1.98 -10.92 9.34
N ARG A 12 2.91 -11.34 10.18
CA ARG A 12 2.62 -11.96 11.49
C ARG A 12 2.05 -10.91 12.45
N GLY A 13 0.78 -11.08 12.85
CA GLY A 13 0.07 -10.10 13.68
C GLY A 13 -0.61 -8.97 12.88
N GLY A 14 -0.58 -9.05 11.55
CA GLY A 14 -1.30 -8.15 10.66
C GLY A 14 -2.78 -8.50 10.50
N TRP A 15 -3.57 -7.46 10.22
CA TRP A 15 -5.00 -7.48 9.93
C TRP A 15 -5.29 -7.10 8.47
N GLY A 16 -6.36 -7.65 7.89
CA GLY A 16 -6.77 -7.43 6.50
C GLY A 16 -6.61 -8.68 5.64
N THR A 17 -7.04 -8.59 4.39
CA THR A 17 -6.95 -9.67 3.38
C THR A 17 -5.85 -9.37 2.37
N PRO A 18 -5.24 -10.39 1.73
CA PRO A 18 -4.24 -10.18 0.69
C PRO A 18 -4.73 -9.19 -0.36
N LEU A 19 -3.88 -8.22 -0.71
CA LEU A 19 -4.20 -7.18 -1.69
C LEU A 19 -3.46 -7.44 -2.99
N VAL A 20 -4.20 -7.58 -4.08
CA VAL A 20 -3.62 -7.71 -5.41
C VAL A 20 -3.48 -6.32 -6.02
N ILE A 21 -2.23 -5.89 -6.22
CA ILE A 21 -1.85 -4.65 -6.87
C ILE A 21 -1.49 -4.98 -8.31
N LYS A 22 -2.32 -4.50 -9.23
CA LYS A 22 -2.08 -4.58 -10.67
C LYS A 22 -1.98 -3.15 -11.21
N PRO A 23 -0.76 -2.62 -11.41
CA PRO A 23 -0.62 -1.33 -12.03
C PRO A 23 -1.12 -1.40 -13.47
N VAL A 24 -1.71 -0.30 -13.91
CA VAL A 24 -2.16 -0.11 -15.28
C VAL A 24 -1.51 1.17 -15.80
N PRO A 25 -1.35 1.34 -17.13
CA PRO A 25 -0.80 2.57 -17.68
C PRO A 25 -1.63 3.78 -17.23
N GLY A 26 -0.99 4.71 -16.52
CA GLY A 26 -1.64 5.87 -15.88
C GLY A 26 -2.05 5.65 -14.42
N LYS A 27 -1.84 4.44 -13.87
CA LYS A 27 -1.95 4.12 -12.44
C LYS A 27 -0.81 3.16 -12.03
N ASP A 28 0.40 3.68 -12.10
CA ASP A 28 1.66 2.98 -11.83
C ASP A 28 2.43 3.56 -10.64
N LYS A 29 1.89 4.58 -9.97
CA LYS A 29 2.56 5.26 -8.86
C LYS A 29 2.25 4.57 -7.53
N ILE A 30 3.30 4.31 -6.76
CA ILE A 30 3.22 3.65 -5.46
C ILE A 30 3.65 4.67 -4.42
N LEU A 31 2.70 5.08 -3.57
CA LEU A 31 2.99 6.09 -2.55
C LEU A 31 3.65 5.46 -1.34
N SER A 32 4.69 6.09 -0.82
CA SER A 32 5.31 5.76 0.45
C SER A 32 5.11 6.91 1.44
N ILE A 33 4.52 6.63 2.59
CA ILE A 33 4.20 7.59 3.65
C ILE A 33 4.64 7.01 4.99
N THR A 34 5.95 6.79 5.12
CA THR A 34 6.57 6.15 6.31
C THR A 34 7.38 7.11 7.17
N GLY A 35 7.25 8.43 6.95
CA GLY A 35 7.84 9.45 7.84
C GLY A 35 9.19 10.04 7.40
N GLY A 36 9.67 9.76 6.18
CA GLY A 36 10.84 10.47 5.66
C GLY A 36 11.56 9.87 4.46
N GLY A 37 10.95 8.92 3.74
CA GLY A 37 11.54 8.32 2.56
C GLY A 37 10.65 7.28 1.89
N ILE A 38 11.21 6.66 0.83
CA ILE A 38 10.61 5.52 0.18
C ILE A 38 10.89 4.28 1.03
N ASP A 39 9.83 3.63 1.50
CA ASP A 39 9.94 2.39 2.26
C ASP A 39 10.45 1.25 1.37
N PRO A 40 11.30 0.34 1.88
CA PRO A 40 11.76 -0.83 1.13
C PRO A 40 10.60 -1.69 0.60
N LEU A 41 9.45 -1.73 1.29
CA LEU A 41 8.24 -2.41 0.80
C LEU A 41 7.68 -1.73 -0.44
N ALA A 42 7.55 -0.39 -0.41
CA ALA A 42 7.06 0.40 -1.53
C ALA A 42 8.00 0.26 -2.75
N GLN A 43 9.31 0.31 -2.49
CA GLN A 43 10.32 0.13 -3.52
C GLN A 43 10.27 -1.27 -4.13
N LYS A 44 10.14 -2.31 -3.31
CA LYS A 44 10.02 -3.69 -3.79
C LYS A 44 8.78 -3.88 -4.66
N ILE A 45 7.64 -3.35 -4.24
CA ILE A 45 6.39 -3.40 -5.01
C ILE A 45 6.61 -2.70 -6.36
N ALA A 46 7.27 -1.54 -6.39
CA ALA A 46 7.57 -0.81 -7.61
C ALA A 46 8.46 -1.61 -8.56
N GLU A 47 9.55 -2.18 -8.05
CA GLU A 47 10.46 -3.03 -8.84
C GLU A 47 9.76 -4.26 -9.40
N LEU A 48 8.92 -4.93 -8.61
CA LEU A 48 8.23 -6.15 -9.04
C LEU A 48 7.14 -5.85 -10.07
N THR A 49 6.38 -4.78 -9.85
CA THR A 49 5.25 -4.42 -10.71
C THR A 49 5.65 -3.62 -11.95
N GLY A 50 6.82 -2.99 -11.96
CA GLY A 50 7.23 -2.01 -12.95
C GLY A 50 6.67 -0.61 -12.71
N GLY A 51 6.18 -0.35 -11.49
CA GLY A 51 5.69 0.97 -11.06
C GLY A 51 6.79 1.91 -10.58
N ILE A 52 6.39 3.11 -10.14
CA ILE A 52 7.28 4.15 -9.62
C ILE A 52 6.95 4.40 -8.15
N ALA A 53 7.89 4.11 -7.25
CA ALA A 53 7.76 4.44 -5.84
C ALA A 53 8.00 5.95 -5.63
N ILE A 54 7.05 6.64 -5.01
CA ILE A 54 7.07 8.08 -4.78
C ILE A 54 6.81 8.34 -3.30
N ASP A 55 7.62 9.20 -2.70
CA ASP A 55 7.37 9.69 -1.35
C ASP A 55 6.14 10.61 -1.34
N GLY A 56 5.04 10.15 -0.75
CA GLY A 56 3.77 10.88 -0.67
C GLY A 56 3.73 11.93 0.43
N LEU A 57 4.76 12.01 1.27
CA LEU A 57 4.92 13.07 2.25
C LEU A 57 5.49 14.34 1.59
N LYS A 58 6.40 14.16 0.62
CA LYS A 58 7.06 15.24 -0.14
C LYS A 58 6.40 15.55 -1.47
N ASN A 59 5.84 14.55 -2.15
CA ASN A 59 5.23 14.73 -3.47
C ASN A 59 3.73 14.54 -3.40
N SER A 60 2.99 15.50 -3.96
CA SER A 60 1.55 15.33 -4.19
C SER A 60 1.33 14.66 -5.53
N VAL A 61 0.89 13.40 -5.48
CA VAL A 61 0.49 12.62 -6.66
C VAL A 61 -1.03 12.56 -6.70
N PRO A 62 -1.68 12.78 -7.85
CA PRO A 62 -3.13 12.64 -7.93
C PRO A 62 -3.55 11.19 -7.72
N ASP A 63 -4.58 11.02 -6.90
CA ASP A 63 -5.14 9.74 -6.46
C ASP A 63 -5.43 8.74 -7.60
N LYS A 64 -5.76 9.27 -8.78
CA LYS A 64 -6.09 8.48 -9.98
C LYS A 64 -4.91 7.70 -10.51
N GLU A 65 -3.69 8.21 -10.29
CA GLU A 65 -2.45 7.59 -10.74
C GLU A 65 -1.83 6.66 -9.70
N VAL A 66 -2.41 6.59 -8.50
CA VAL A 66 -1.88 5.79 -7.39
C VAL A 66 -2.44 4.36 -7.45
N ALA A 67 -1.53 3.39 -7.59
CA ALA A 67 -1.84 1.97 -7.55
C ALA A 67 -2.03 1.48 -6.11
N CYS A 68 -1.08 1.82 -5.23
CA CYS A 68 -1.14 1.51 -3.81
C CYS A 68 -0.35 2.53 -2.99
N ALA A 69 -0.61 2.56 -1.68
CA ALA A 69 0.06 3.41 -0.73
C ALA A 69 0.56 2.57 0.45
N VAL A 70 1.85 2.65 0.72
CA VAL A 70 2.49 2.10 1.91
C VAL A 70 2.57 3.20 2.97
N ILE A 71 2.10 2.91 4.16
CA ILE A 71 2.04 3.87 5.26
C ILE A 71 2.72 3.29 6.51
N ASP A 72 3.29 4.17 7.32
CA ASP A 72 3.67 3.85 8.69
C ASP A 72 2.81 4.65 9.66
N CYS A 73 1.70 4.04 10.04
CA CYS A 73 0.84 4.57 11.09
C CYS A 73 0.92 3.58 12.25
N GLY A 74 1.64 3.93 13.32
CA GLY A 74 1.71 3.18 14.58
C GLY A 74 0.38 3.08 15.34
N GLY A 75 -0.69 2.67 14.67
CA GLY A 75 -2.02 2.41 15.23
C GLY A 75 -3.02 3.57 15.15
N THR A 76 -2.62 4.80 14.86
CA THR A 76 -3.57 5.88 14.60
C THR A 76 -3.80 6.00 13.10
N CYS A 77 -4.97 5.64 12.56
CA CYS A 77 -5.31 5.85 11.14
C CYS A 77 -5.40 7.35 10.77
N ARG A 78 -4.30 8.10 10.86
CA ARG A 78 -4.20 9.52 10.49
C ARG A 78 -4.37 9.71 8.98
N LEU A 79 -4.00 8.68 8.20
CA LEU A 79 -4.10 8.63 6.73
C LEU A 79 -5.39 7.97 6.21
N GLY A 80 -6.46 7.96 7.02
CA GLY A 80 -7.76 7.37 6.66
C GLY A 80 -8.41 7.89 5.37
N ILE A 81 -7.88 8.96 4.78
CA ILE A 81 -8.30 9.49 3.48
C ILE A 81 -8.04 8.48 2.35
N LEU A 82 -6.98 7.68 2.43
CA LEU A 82 -6.60 6.73 1.37
C LEU A 82 -7.63 5.59 1.18
N PRO A 83 -8.03 4.85 2.23
CA PRO A 83 -9.08 3.84 2.09
C PRO A 83 -10.44 4.46 1.74
N MET A 84 -10.73 5.68 2.18
CA MET A 84 -11.93 6.42 1.76
C MET A 84 -11.94 6.73 0.26
N LYS A 85 -10.77 6.95 -0.34
CA LYS A 85 -10.56 7.15 -1.78
C LYS A 85 -10.44 5.85 -2.58
N LYS A 86 -10.68 4.67 -1.97
CA LYS A 86 -10.54 3.33 -2.57
C LYS A 86 -9.11 3.03 -3.08
N ILE A 87 -8.10 3.59 -2.42
CA ILE A 87 -6.70 3.29 -2.72
C ILE A 87 -6.26 2.12 -1.84
N LEU A 88 -5.59 1.14 -2.44
CA LEU A 88 -4.99 0.01 -1.72
C LEU A 88 -3.96 0.54 -0.72
N THR A 89 -4.21 0.31 0.56
CA THR A 89 -3.41 0.87 1.66
C THR A 89 -2.74 -0.26 2.42
N ILE A 90 -1.43 -0.21 2.51
CA ILE A 90 -0.60 -1.21 3.18
C ILE A 90 0.11 -0.54 4.35
N ASN A 91 -0.15 -1.02 5.55
CA ASN A 91 0.54 -0.57 6.74
C ASN A 91 1.67 -1.56 7.09
N ILE A 92 2.89 -1.04 7.25
CA ILE A 92 4.03 -1.84 7.72
C ILE A 92 3.89 -2.21 9.19
N ASN A 93 3.20 -1.38 9.97
CA ASN A 93 2.95 -1.64 11.37
C ASN A 93 1.86 -2.71 11.54
N GLY A 94 2.14 -3.67 12.42
CA GLY A 94 1.21 -4.73 12.79
C GLY A 94 0.17 -4.21 13.76
N GLY A 95 -1.11 -4.26 13.38
CA GLY A 95 -2.19 -3.91 14.27
C GLY A 95 -3.52 -3.70 13.53
N PRO A 96 -4.65 -3.99 14.18
CA PRO A 96 -5.95 -3.72 13.59
C PRO A 96 -6.12 -2.21 13.36
N PRO A 97 -6.81 -1.80 12.27
CA PRO A 97 -7.11 -0.40 12.02
C PRO A 97 -7.86 0.17 13.23
N SER A 98 -7.24 1.14 13.91
CA SER A 98 -7.77 1.74 15.14
C SER A 98 -8.04 3.23 14.94
N GLY A 99 -9.09 3.72 15.60
CA GLY A 99 -9.58 5.10 15.48
C GLY A 99 -10.76 5.26 14.50
N PRO A 100 -11.31 6.48 14.38
CA PRO A 100 -12.56 6.76 13.67
C PRO A 100 -12.51 6.40 12.17
N MET A 101 -11.32 6.43 11.57
CA MET A 101 -11.11 6.11 10.16
C MET A 101 -10.97 4.60 9.87
N GLY A 102 -10.83 3.76 10.91
CA GLY A 102 -10.76 2.30 10.76
C GLY A 102 -12.03 1.69 10.18
N GLN A 103 -13.17 2.38 10.29
CA GLN A 103 -14.44 1.96 9.67
C GLN A 103 -14.39 1.90 8.14
N HIS A 104 -13.47 2.65 7.51
CA HIS A 104 -13.25 2.63 6.07
C HIS A 104 -12.17 1.63 5.65
N ALA A 105 -11.34 1.16 6.59
CA ALA A 105 -10.35 0.12 6.37
C ALA A 105 -11.04 -1.26 6.30
N LYS A 106 -11.66 -1.53 5.15
CA LYS A 106 -12.33 -2.80 4.88
C LYS A 106 -11.35 -3.84 4.32
N GLU A 107 -11.73 -5.11 4.48
CA GLU A 107 -11.11 -6.24 3.79
C GLU A 107 -11.12 -5.97 2.27
N GLY A 108 -9.98 -6.16 1.63
CA GLY A 108 -9.75 -5.88 0.20
C GLY A 108 -9.26 -4.47 -0.13
N ILE A 109 -9.18 -3.56 0.85
CA ILE A 109 -8.64 -2.20 0.65
C ILE A 109 -7.46 -1.94 1.59
N TYR A 110 -7.52 -2.43 2.82
CA TYR A 110 -6.50 -2.20 3.84
C TYR A 110 -5.82 -3.51 4.27
N LEU A 111 -4.50 -3.45 4.37
CA LEU A 111 -3.64 -4.50 4.85
C LEU A 111 -2.70 -3.93 5.91
N SER A 112 -2.39 -4.71 6.94
CA SER A 112 -1.43 -4.31 7.97
C SER A 112 -0.43 -5.41 8.29
N GLY A 113 0.69 -5.01 8.89
CA GLY A 113 1.82 -5.87 9.18
C GLY A 113 2.48 -6.45 7.93
N ALA A 114 2.33 -5.81 6.77
CA ALA A 114 2.97 -6.31 5.55
C ALA A 114 4.47 -6.04 5.60
N THR A 115 5.25 -6.99 5.10
CA THR A 115 6.71 -6.89 4.99
C THR A 115 7.16 -7.26 3.59
N VAL A 116 8.40 -6.94 3.27
CA VAL A 116 9.01 -7.20 1.96
C VAL A 116 8.91 -8.68 1.53
N ASP A 117 8.88 -9.59 2.51
CA ASP A 117 8.78 -11.04 2.30
C ASP A 117 7.34 -11.51 1.99
N THR A 118 6.34 -10.71 2.37
CA THR A 118 4.92 -11.02 2.15
C THR A 118 4.42 -10.62 0.75
N VAL A 119 5.28 -10.03 -0.07
CA VAL A 119 4.98 -9.64 -1.45
C VAL A 119 5.30 -10.79 -2.38
N LYS A 120 4.32 -11.21 -3.19
CA LYS A 120 4.47 -12.27 -4.20
C LYS A 120 3.99 -11.79 -5.56
N ILE A 121 4.63 -12.24 -6.63
CA ILE A 121 4.13 -12.02 -7.98
C ILE A 121 3.06 -13.09 -8.26
N VAL A 122 1.90 -12.69 -8.76
CA VAL A 122 0.75 -13.58 -9.05
C VAL A 122 0.52 -13.77 -10.54
N GLU A 123 0.79 -12.73 -11.35
CA GLU A 123 0.74 -12.82 -12.81
C GLU A 123 2.04 -12.30 -13.40
N GLY A 124 2.59 -13.09 -14.32
CA GLY A 124 3.62 -12.74 -15.27
C GLY A 124 3.35 -13.41 -16.60
#